data_AF-A0AAU3Z332-F1
#
_entry.id   AF-A0AAU3Z332-F1
#
_cell.length_a   1.000
_cell.length_b   1.000
_cell.length_c   1.000
_cell.angle_alpha   90.00
_cell.angle_beta   90.00
_cell.angle_gamma   90.00
#
_symmetry.space_group_name_H-M   'P 1'
#
loop_
_entity.id
_entity.type
_entity.pdbx_description
1 polymer ?
#
loop_
_entity_poly.entity_id
_entity_poly.type
_entity_poly.pdbx_seq_one_letter_code
_entity_poly.pdbx_strand_id
1 'polypeptide(L)'
;MVTGGPKERLADVTAAAVAVAVESAQAGRYTGEVGRTLAAVVGEVGARIAGDAELRGFSSGWQEAMAARPALVRPRPRPRPHRPVEASV
;
A
#
# COMPACT_ATOMS: atom_id res chain seq x y z
N MET A 1 3.78 -12.10 17.52
CA MET A 1 3.41 -12.00 16.10
C MET A 1 2.49 -10.79 15.98
N VAL A 2 2.94 -9.71 15.36
CA VAL A 2 2.13 -8.48 15.22
C VAL A 2 1.16 -8.71 14.06
N THR A 3 -0.12 -8.96 14.36
CA THR A 3 -1.13 -9.42 13.38
C THR A 3 -2.08 -8.32 12.90
N GLY A 4 -1.88 -7.06 13.32
CA GLY A 4 -2.72 -5.93 12.95
C GLY A 4 -2.28 -5.19 11.66
N GLY A 5 -3.16 -4.33 11.15
CA GLY A 5 -2.87 -3.45 10.02
C GLY A 5 -1.83 -2.38 10.35
N PRO A 6 -1.45 -1.52 9.37
CA PRO A 6 -0.46 -0.45 9.54
C PRO A 6 -0.55 0.34 10.84
N LYS A 7 -1.77 0.72 11.26
CA LYS A 7 -2.00 1.51 12.46
C LYS A 7 -1.80 0.70 13.73
N GLU A 8 -2.31 -0.53 13.78
CA GLU A 8 -2.12 -1.43 14.91
C GLU A 8 -0.64 -1.76 15.10
N ARG A 9 0.12 -1.99 14.02
CA ARG A 9 1.57 -2.24 14.11
C ARG A 9 2.32 -1.06 14.74
N LEU A 10 1.96 0.17 14.36
CA LEU A 10 2.57 1.36 14.95
C LEU A 10 2.16 1.55 16.42
N ALA A 11 0.90 1.26 16.75
CA ALA A 11 0.41 1.29 18.12
C ALA A 11 1.15 0.28 19.01
N ASP A 12 1.38 -0.94 18.53
CA ASP A 12 2.11 -1.99 19.25
C ASP A 12 3.57 -1.60 19.51
N VAL A 13 4.25 -1.02 18.51
CA VAL A 13 5.63 -0.52 18.68
C VAL A 13 5.69 0.65 19.65
N THR A 14 4.71 1.55 19.59
CA THR A 14 4.62 2.69 20.53
C THR A 14 4.40 2.19 21.96
N ALA A 15 3.48 1.23 22.15
CA ALA A 15 3.22 0.62 23.46
C ALA A 15 4.48 -0.09 24.00
N ALA A 16 5.19 -0.83 23.15
CA ALA A 16 6.44 -1.48 23.54
C ALA A 16 7.52 -0.46 23.94
N ALA A 17 7.68 0.63 23.18
CA ALA A 17 8.63 1.69 23.50
C ALA A 17 8.29 2.38 24.84
N VAL A 18 7.02 2.64 25.13
CA VAL A 18 6.56 3.17 26.41
C VAL A 18 6.84 2.19 27.55
N ALA A 19 6.58 0.89 27.36
CA ALA A 19 6.87 -0.12 28.37
C ALA A 19 8.37 -0.15 28.73
N VAL A 20 9.25 -0.10 27.71
CA VAL A 20 10.72 -0.03 27.92
C VAL A 20 11.13 1.25 28.63
N ALA A 21 10.52 2.40 28.31
CA ALA A 21 10.77 3.65 29.00
C ALA A 21 10.41 3.56 30.50
N VAL A 22 9.24 2.99 30.79
CA VAL A 22 8.74 2.79 32.16
C VAL A 22 9.66 1.85 32.94
N GLU A 23 10.03 0.70 32.36
CA GLU A 23 10.95 -0.25 33.01
C GLU A 23 12.32 0.39 33.27
N SER A 24 12.84 1.13 32.29
CA SER A 24 14.10 1.87 32.42
C SER A 24 14.02 2.92 33.55
N ALA A 25 12.89 3.60 33.69
CA ALA A 25 12.69 4.60 34.74
C ALA A 25 12.63 3.95 36.13
N GLN A 26 11.89 2.85 36.27
CA GLN A 26 11.83 2.07 37.51
C GLN A 26 13.20 1.52 37.92
N ALA A 27 14.04 1.16 36.95
CA ALA A 27 15.40 0.70 37.17
C ALA A 27 16.43 1.83 37.36
N GLY A 28 16.02 3.11 37.37
CA GLY A 28 16.93 4.26 37.48
C GLY A 28 17.86 4.46 36.27
N ARG A 29 17.53 3.84 35.12
CA ARG A 29 18.32 3.85 33.88
C ARG A 29 17.72 4.72 32.77
N TYR A 30 16.56 5.32 33.00
CA TYR A 30 15.97 6.22 32.01
C TYR A 30 16.78 7.52 31.91
N THR A 31 17.26 7.80 30.70
CA THR A 31 17.98 9.03 30.36
C THR A 31 17.32 9.72 29.18
N GLY A 32 17.69 10.99 28.94
CA GLY A 32 17.26 11.69 27.72
C GLY A 32 17.74 11.02 26.43
N GLU A 33 18.84 10.26 26.47
CA GLU A 33 19.30 9.45 25.34
C GLU A 33 18.38 8.26 25.09
N VAL A 34 18.00 7.52 26.14
CA VAL A 34 17.02 6.42 26.04
C VAL A 34 15.70 6.94 25.45
N GLY A 35 15.20 8.07 25.96
CA GLY A 35 13.99 8.70 25.42
C GLY A 35 14.09 9.07 23.94
N ARG A 36 15.20 9.68 23.52
CA ARG A 36 15.44 10.02 22.10
C ARG A 36 15.55 8.78 21.22
N THR A 37 16.23 7.73 21.68
CA THR A 37 16.37 6.48 20.95
C THR A 37 15.00 5.80 20.75
N LEU A 38 14.18 5.71 21.79
CA LEU A 38 12.84 5.13 21.70
C LEU A 38 11.94 5.95 20.75
N ALA A 39 12.00 7.29 20.82
CA ALA A 39 11.29 8.15 19.91
C ALA A 39 11.74 7.97 18.45
N ALA A 40 13.04 7.83 18.21
CA ALA A 40 13.60 7.57 16.88
C ALA A 40 13.11 6.22 16.31
N VAL A 41 13.06 5.17 17.14
CA VAL A 41 12.54 3.86 16.73
C VAL A 41 11.07 3.96 16.31
N VAL A 42 10.24 4.62 17.12
CA VAL A 42 8.81 4.81 16.80
C VAL A 42 8.65 5.63 15.51
N GLY A 43 9.42 6.72 15.37
CA GLY A 43 9.38 7.58 14.18
C GLY A 43 9.79 6.85 12.90
N GLU A 44 10.88 6.08 12.96
CA GLU A 44 11.39 5.32 11.81
C GLU A 44 10.39 4.23 11.36
N VAL A 45 9.78 3.51 12.32
CA VAL A 45 8.73 2.53 11.99
C VAL A 45 7.52 3.22 11.37
N GLY A 46 7.12 4.39 11.90
CA GLY A 46 6.05 5.20 11.34
C GLY A 46 6.32 5.62 9.89
N ALA A 47 7.53 6.09 9.60
CA ALA A 47 7.95 6.48 8.26
C ALA A 47 7.90 5.32 7.25
N ARG A 48 8.38 4.14 7.64
CA ARG A 48 8.32 2.93 6.80
C ARG A 48 6.89 2.51 6.51
N ILE A 49 6.01 2.55 7.52
CA ILE A 49 4.60 2.21 7.36
C ILE A 49 3.89 3.19 6.41
N ALA A 50 4.21 4.49 6.51
CA ALA A 50 3.67 5.50 5.61
C ALA A 50 4.14 5.28 4.17
N GLY A 51 5.44 5.06 3.96
CA GLY A 51 6.00 4.77 2.63
C GLY A 51 5.41 3.51 1.99
N ASP A 52 5.21 2.44 2.77
CA ASP A 52 4.53 1.23 2.32
C ASP A 52 3.09 1.50 1.87
N ALA A 53 2.37 2.35 2.61
CA ALA A 53 0.98 2.70 2.29
C ALA A 53 0.91 3.53 0.99
N GLU A 54 1.82 4.49 0.83
CA GLU A 54 1.95 5.29 -0.39
C GLU A 54 2.26 4.44 -1.62
N LEU A 55 3.23 3.51 -1.51
CA LEU A 55 3.59 2.61 -2.61
C LEU A 55 2.43 1.70 -3.02
N ARG A 56 1.68 1.18 -2.04
CA ARG A 56 0.48 0.37 -2.31
C ARG A 56 -0.61 1.18 -2.98
N GLY A 57 -0.88 2.39 -2.50
CA GLY A 57 -1.86 3.30 -3.09
C GLY A 57 -1.50 3.70 -4.52
N PHE A 58 -0.21 3.96 -4.78
CA PHE A 58 0.28 4.21 -6.14
C PHE A 58 0.07 2.99 -7.04
N SER A 59 0.46 1.80 -6.57
CA SER A 59 0.36 0.56 -7.35
C SER A 59 -1.09 0.21 -7.68
N SER A 60 -2.00 0.32 -6.71
CA SER A 60 -3.43 0.04 -6.95
C SER A 60 -4.04 1.08 -7.89
N GLY A 61 -3.76 2.37 -7.69
CA GLY A 61 -4.26 3.43 -8.57
C GLY A 61 -3.74 3.29 -10.01
N TRP A 62 -2.50 2.86 -10.18
CA TRP A 62 -1.94 2.57 -11.51
C TRP A 62 -2.66 1.38 -12.18
N GLN A 63 -2.90 0.30 -11.45
CA GLN A 63 -3.63 -0.86 -11.96
C GLN A 63 -5.06 -0.48 -12.37
N GLU A 64 -5.75 0.32 -11.56
CA GLU A 64 -7.08 0.85 -11.86
C GLU A 64 -7.07 1.71 -13.12
N ALA A 65 -6.09 2.61 -13.27
CA ALA A 65 -5.96 3.45 -14.45
C ALA A 65 -5.67 2.63 -15.72
N MET A 66 -4.85 1.59 -15.62
CA MET A 66 -4.55 0.68 -16.74
C MET A 66 -5.75 -0.18 -17.12
N ALA A 67 -6.56 -0.61 -16.14
CA ALA A 67 -7.80 -1.34 -16.38
C ALA A 67 -8.89 -0.44 -17.01
N ALA A 68 -8.90 0.85 -16.66
CA ALA A 68 -9.82 1.84 -17.19
C ALA A 68 -9.43 2.39 -18.57
N ARG A 69 -8.27 1.99 -19.13
CA ARG A 69 -7.92 2.35 -20.52
C ARG A 69 -9.07 1.94 -21.43
N PRO A 70 -9.58 2.84 -22.30
CA PRO A 70 -10.62 2.48 -23.24
C PRO A 70 -10.11 1.30 -24.05
N ALA A 71 -10.78 0.15 -23.90
CA ALA A 71 -10.50 -1.03 -24.68
C ALA A 71 -10.44 -0.57 -26.13
N LEU A 72 -9.26 -0.71 -26.75
CA LEU A 72 -8.99 -0.33 -28.13
C LEU A 72 -10.24 -0.56 -28.95
N VAL A 73 -10.82 0.53 -29.47
CA VAL A 73 -12.00 0.51 -30.33
C VAL A 73 -11.83 -0.64 -31.31
N ARG A 74 -12.57 -1.72 -31.11
CA ARG A 74 -12.58 -2.83 -32.07
C ARG A 74 -12.97 -2.20 -33.41
N PRO A 75 -12.11 -2.22 -34.44
CA PRO A 75 -12.50 -1.68 -35.73
C PRO A 75 -13.76 -2.42 -36.17
N ARG A 76 -14.83 -1.68 -36.47
CA ARG A 76 -16.09 -2.24 -36.98
C ARG A 76 -15.73 -3.15 -38.15
N PRO A 77 -16.17 -4.43 -38.17
CA PRO A 77 -15.91 -5.30 -39.30
C PRO A 77 -16.48 -4.64 -40.56
N ARG A 78 -15.65 -4.46 -41.60
CA ARG A 78 -16.14 -3.95 -42.89
C ARG A 78 -17.23 -4.90 -43.40
N PRO A 79 -18.39 -4.40 -43.85
CA PRO A 79 -19.41 -5.25 -44.44
C PRO A 79 -18.81 -6.00 -45.64
N ARG A 80 -18.99 -7.33 -45.66
CA ARG A 80 -18.56 -8.16 -46.79
C ARG A 80 -19.35 -7.73 -48.03
N PRO A 81 -18.73 -7.56 -49.20
CA PRO A 81 -19.46 -7.31 -50.43
C PRO A 81 -20.41 -8.48 -50.69
N HIS A 82 -21.69 -8.18 -50.92
CA HIS A 82 -22.69 -9.17 -51.31
C HIS A 82 -22.28 -9.78 -52.66
N ARG A 83 -22.01 -11.09 -52.68
CA ARG A 83 -21.87 -11.84 -53.92
C ARG A 83 -23.30 -12.11 -54.42
N PRO A 84 -23.68 -11.66 -55.63
CA PRO A 84 -25.00 -11.99 -56.18
C PRO A 84 -25.10 -13.51 -56.33
N VAL A 85 -26.22 -14.07 -55.90
CA VAL A 85 -26.56 -15.47 -56.15
C VAL A 85 -26.83 -15.57 -57.65
N GLU A 86 -25.94 -16.24 -58.37
CA GLU A 86 -26.24 -16.66 -59.74
C GLU A 86 -27.42 -17.63 -59.66
N ALA A 87 -28.55 -17.22 -60.23
CA ALA A 87 -29.71 -18.06 -60.40
C ALA A 87 -29.36 -19.13 -61.46
N SER A 88 -29.15 -20.36 -61.03
CA SER A 88 -29.12 -21.50 -61.93
C SER A 88 -30.52 -21.70 -62.52
N VAL A 89 -30.61 -21.57 -63.84
CA VAL A 89 -31.75 -21.93 -64.69
C VAL A 89 -31.77 -23.44 -64.90
#